data_AF-A0A832ELE1-F1
#
_entry.id   AF-A0A832ELE1-F1
#
_cell.length_a   1.000
_cell.length_b   1.000
_cell.length_c   1.000
_cell.angle_alpha   90.00
_cell.angle_beta   90.00
_cell.angle_gamma   90.00
#
_symmetry.space_group_name_H-M   'P 1'
#
loop_
_entity.id
_entity.type
_entity.pdbx_description
1 polymer ?
#
loop_
_entity_poly.entity_id
_entity_poly.type
_entity_poly.pdbx_seq_one_letter_code
_entity_poly.pdbx_strand_id
1 'polypeptide(L)' 'MTDVFMVGFITLLACTAIFYIVFFSFVYYWHLKKITYVVVPVIFTFEFFAIGFLVLSIVSIIINYLPAVIRAIGL' A
#
# COMPACT_ATOMS: atom_id res chain seq x y z
N MET A 1 1.98 -15.13 -17.47
CA MET A 1 2.12 -13.67 -17.33
C MET A 1 1.64 -13.34 -15.92
N THR A 2 2.55 -13.07 -14.99
CA THR A 2 2.16 -12.65 -13.64
C THR A 2 1.49 -11.30 -13.73
N ASP A 3 0.26 -11.20 -13.23
CA ASP A 3 -0.49 -9.95 -13.23
C ASP A 3 0.25 -8.93 -12.36
N VAL A 4 0.70 -7.83 -12.98
CA VAL A 4 1.47 -6.75 -12.34
C VAL A 4 0.71 -6.21 -11.12
N PHE A 5 -0.62 -6.15 -11.22
CA PHE A 5 -1.46 -5.73 -10.11
C PHE A 5 -1.37 -6.70 -8.94
N MET A 6 -1.47 -8.01 -9.19
CA MET A 6 -1.39 -9.03 -8.14
C MET A 6 -0.03 -9.06 -7.44
N VAL A 7 1.07 -8.97 -8.20
CA VAL A 7 2.42 -8.96 -7.61
C VAL A 7 2.60 -7.74 -6.71
N GLY A 8 2.20 -6.56 -7.20
CA GLY A 8 2.27 -5.35 -6.39
C GLY A 8 1.32 -5.39 -5.19
N PHE A 9 0.13 -5.98 -5.32
CA PHE A 9 -0.83 -6.10 -4.22
C PHE A 9 -0.29 -6.99 -3.09
N ILE A 10 0.28 -8.14 -3.42
CA ILE A 10 0.96 -9.00 -2.44
C ILE A 10 2.10 -8.25 -1.76
N THR A 11 2.88 -7.49 -2.54
CA THR A 11 3.99 -6.68 -2.01
C THR A 11 3.47 -5.61 -1.05
N LEU A 12 2.38 -4.92 -1.40
CA LEU A 12 1.74 -3.92 -0.57
C LEU A 12 1.24 -4.52 0.75
N LEU A 13 0.63 -5.71 0.73
CA LEU A 13 0.22 -6.41 1.95
C LEU A 13 1.41 -6.73 2.86
N ALA A 14 2.52 -7.22 2.29
CA ALA A 14 3.74 -7.48 3.05
C ALA A 14 4.32 -6.20 3.68
N CYS A 15 4.42 -5.12 2.90
CA CYS A 15 4.87 -3.82 3.39
C CYS A 15 3.96 -3.25 4.49
N THR A 16 2.64 -3.41 4.33
CA THR A 16 1.64 -2.96 5.31
C THR A 16 1.77 -3.73 6.63
N ALA A 17 2.00 -5.04 6.57
CA ALA A 17 2.24 -5.86 7.75
C ALA A 17 3.53 -5.44 8.48
N ILE A 18 4.62 -5.21 7.73
CA ILE A 18 5.89 -4.72 8.30
C ILE A 18 5.69 -3.35 8.95
N PHE A 19 5.03 -2.43 8.26
CA PHE A 19 4.73 -1.09 8.77
C PHE A 19 3.96 -1.15 10.09
N TYR A 20 2.90 -1.96 10.16
CA TYR A 20 2.12 -2.16 11.38
C TYR A 20 2.99 -2.64 12.53
N ILE A 21 3.81 -3.68 12.32
CA ILE A 21 4.64 -4.28 13.37
C ILE A 21 5.65 -3.25 13.90
N VAL A 22 6.34 -2.54 13.00
CA VAL A 22 7.35 -1.54 13.37
C VAL A 22 6.71 -0.37 14.12
N PHE A 23 5.61 0.16 13.58
CA PHE A 23 4.94 1.31 14.17
C PHE A 23 4.27 0.97 15.50
N PHE A 24 3.64 -0.20 15.61
CA PHE A 24 3.14 -0.72 16.87
C PHE A 24 4.26 -0.85 17.91
N SER A 25 5.44 -1.37 17.51
CA SER A 25 6.59 -1.52 18.41
C SER A 25 7.09 -0.17 18.94
N PHE A 26 7.13 0.86 18.10
CA PHE A 26 7.49 2.22 18.53
C PHE A 26 6.46 2.83 19.48
N VAL A 27 5.18 2.72 19.12
CA VAL A 27 4.06 3.24 19.94
C VAL A 27 4.00 2.53 21.30
N TYR A 28 4.27 1.22 21.33
CA TYR A 28 4.39 0.44 22.57
C TYR A 28 5.54 0.92 23.46
N TYR A 29 6.73 1.14 22.89
CA TYR A 29 7.92 1.59 23.63
C TYR A 29 7.73 2.99 24.23
N TRP A 30 7.01 3.88 23.54
CA TRP A 30 6.88 5.30 23.95
C TRP A 30 5.76 5.58 24.96
N HIS A 31 5.05 4.56 25.46
CA HIS A 31 4.11 4.65 26.59
C HIS A 31 3.06 5.79 26.52
N LEU A 32 2.67 6.24 25.32
CA LEU A 32 1.60 7.22 25.12
C LEU A 32 0.23 6.56 25.33
N LYS A 33 -0.22 6.54 26.60
CA LYS A 33 -1.56 6.17 27.13
C LYS A 33 -2.22 4.90 26.53
N LYS A 34 -2.68 4.02 27.43
CA LYS A 34 -3.26 2.68 27.16
C LYS A 34 -4.34 2.56 26.06
N ILE A 35 -5.06 3.63 25.75
CA ILE A 35 -6.16 3.63 24.78
C ILE A 35 -5.64 3.80 23.34
N THR A 36 -4.47 4.44 23.15
CA THR A 36 -3.92 4.77 21.83
C THR A 36 -3.01 3.68 21.24
N TYR A 37 -2.64 2.62 21.98
CA TYR A 37 -1.63 1.65 21.51
C TYR A 37 -2.08 0.73 20.36
N VAL A 38 -3.39 0.50 20.20
CA VAL A 38 -3.91 -0.34 19.11
C VAL A 38 -4.57 0.51 18.04
N VAL A 39 -5.41 1.46 18.45
CA VAL A 39 -6.18 2.29 17.53
C VAL A 39 -5.26 3.13 16.63
N VAL A 40 -4.21 3.73 17.19
CA VAL A 40 -3.33 4.62 16.43
C VAL A 40 -2.54 3.83 15.37
N PRO A 41 -1.85 2.72 15.69
CA PRO A 41 -1.19 1.92 14.67
C PRO A 41 -2.14 1.37 13.61
N VAL A 42 -3.36 0.98 13.98
CA VAL A 42 -4.34 0.46 13.01
C VAL A 42 -4.77 1.55 12.01
N ILE A 43 -5.09 2.76 12.49
CA ILE A 43 -5.50 3.86 11.60
C ILE A 43 -4.37 4.25 10.64
N PHE A 44 -3.15 4.45 11.15
CA PHE A 44 -2.02 4.80 10.30
C PHE A 44 -1.66 3.69 9.30
N THR A 45 -1.80 2.43 9.70
CA THR A 45 -1.59 1.28 8.79
C THR A 45 -2.66 1.24 7.71
N PHE A 46 -3.91 1.54 8.05
CA PHE A 46 -5.00 1.64 7.07
C PHE A 46 -4.76 2.78 6.08
N GLU A 47 -4.34 3.96 6.55
CA GLU A 47 -3.99 5.09 5.68
C GLU A 47 -2.81 4.75 4.75
N PHE A 48 -1.76 4.12 5.29
CA PHE A 48 -0.63 3.63 4.49
C PHE A 48 -1.08 2.67 3.40
N PHE A 49 -1.92 1.70 3.75
CA PHE A 49 -2.49 0.75 2.79
C PHE A 49 -3.35 1.46 1.74
N ALA A 50 -4.24 2.37 2.14
CA ALA A 50 -5.14 3.07 1.23
C ALA A 50 -4.38 3.92 0.21
N ILE A 51 -3.37 4.67 0.65
CA ILE A 51 -2.52 5.46 -0.24
C ILE A 51 -1.71 4.53 -1.17
N GLY A 52 -1.08 3.49 -0.62
CA GLY A 52 -0.32 2.53 -1.41
C GLY A 52 -1.17 1.80 -2.44
N PHE A 53 -2.40 1.45 -2.08
CA PHE A 53 -3.37 0.80 -2.96
C PHE A 53 -3.81 1.73 -4.09
N LEU A 54 -4.05 3.01 -3.80
CA LEU A 54 -4.36 4.02 -4.81
C LEU A 54 -3.21 4.18 -5.80
N VAL A 55 -1.98 4.32 -5.32
CA VAL A 55 -0.78 4.44 -6.16
C VAL A 55 -0.62 3.20 -7.04
N LEU A 56 -0.74 2.01 -6.46
CA LEU A 56 -0.63 0.75 -7.18
C LEU A 56 -1.71 0.61 -8.27
N SER A 57 -2.94 1.02 -7.97
CA SER A 57 -4.04 1.00 -8.94
C SER A 57 -3.75 1.92 -10.12
N ILE A 58 -3.29 3.15 -9.87
CA ILE A 58 -2.91 4.10 -10.92
C ILE A 58 -1.78 3.54 -11.78
N VAL A 59 -0.71 3.03 -11.17
CA VAL A 59 0.43 2.44 -11.88
C VAL A 59 0.01 1.25 -12.73
N SER A 60 -0.86 0.39 -12.20
CA SER A 60 -1.35 -0.80 -12.91
C SER A 60 -2.23 -0.41 -14.10
N ILE A 61 -3.07 0.61 -13.97
CA ILE A 61 -3.86 1.16 -15.09
C ILE A 61 -2.92 1.70 -16.16
N ILE A 62 -1.93 2.50 -15.79
CA ILE A 62 -0.96 3.05 -16.75
C ILE A 62 -0.26 1.90 -17.49
N ILE A 63 0.33 0.94 -16.80
CA ILE A 63 1.09 -0.13 -17.45
C ILE A 63 0.21 -0.98 -18.38
N ASN A 64 -1.02 -1.30 -17.97
CA ASN A 64 -1.91 -2.16 -18.77
C ASN A 64 -2.50 -1.44 -19.98
N TYR A 65 -2.84 -0.15 -19.86
CA TYR A 65 -3.53 0.58 -20.92
C TYR A 65 -2.61 1.45 -21.78
N LEU A 66 -1.43 1.84 -21.30
CA LEU A 66 -0.48 2.65 -22.05
C LEU A 66 -0.10 2.04 -23.42
N PRO A 67 0.19 0.73 -23.56
CA PRO A 67 0.49 0.14 -24.87
C PRO A 67 -0.67 0.24 -25.86
N ALA A 68 -1.91 0.11 -25.37
CA ALA A 68 -3.11 0.22 -26.19
C ALA A 68 -3.33 1.68 -26.65
N VAL A 69 -3.08 2.64 -25.77
CA VAL A 69 -3.15 4.08 -26.09
C VAL A 69 -2.09 4.46 -27.11
N ILE A 70 -0.85 3.99 -26.95
CA ILE A 70 0.26 4.24 -27.90
C ILE A 70 -0.10 3.71 -29.30
N ARG A 71 -0.60 2.48 -29.39
CA ARG A 71 -1.06 1.90 -30.66
C ARG A 71 -2.22 2.68 -31.28
N ALA A 72 -3.15 3.19 -30.46
CA ALA A 72 -4.30 3.94 -30.94
C ALA A 72 -3.94 5.31 -31.52
N ILE A 73 -2.83 5.91 -31.08
CA ILE A 73 -2.32 7.20 -31.61
C ILE A 73 -1.30 7.04 -32.74
N GLY A 74 -1.02 5.80 -33.18
CA GLY A 74 -0.18 5.52 -34.35
C GLY A 74 1.33 5.59 -34.12
N LEU A 75 1.78 5.51 -32.85
CA LEU A 75 3.17 5.29 -32.45
C LEU A 75 3.39 3.80 -32.12
#